data_AF-A0A6G3WX32-F1
#
_entry.id   AF-A0A6G3WX32-F1
#
_cell.length_a   1.000
_cell.length_b   1.000
_cell.length_c   1.000
_cell.angle_alpha   90.00
_cell.angle_beta   90.00
_cell.angle_gamma   90.00
#
_symmetry.space_group_name_H-M   'P 1'
#
loop_
_entity.id
_entity.type
_entity.pdbx_description
1 polymer ?
#
loop_
_entity_poly.entity_id
_entity_poly.type
_entity_poly.pdbx_seq_one_letter_code
_entity_poly.pdbx_strand_id
1 'polypeptide(L)'
;LGIDGIGVHDNFFDLGGESLLAMQLMARLRDRCGAELSLRRIFDAPTAAELALLIDRAAPATTGRIRPSARRGRPAAPARDDASEQHDKTLRTE
;
A
#
# COMPACT_ATOMS: atom_id res chain seq x y z
N LEU A 1 7.22 2.02 -5.79
CA LEU A 1 8.07 2.29 -6.97
C LEU A 1 9.49 1.83 -6.68
N GLY A 2 10.10 2.21 -5.54
CA GLY A 2 11.41 1.63 -5.16
C GLY A 2 12.54 2.06 -6.09
N ILE A 3 12.35 3.20 -6.76
CA ILE A 3 13.27 3.81 -7.72
C ILE A 3 13.81 5.08 -7.06
N ASP A 4 15.12 5.26 -7.15
CA ASP A 4 15.78 6.48 -6.69
C ASP A 4 15.72 7.57 -7.76
N GLY A 5 15.51 8.83 -7.35
CA GLY A 5 15.61 9.98 -8.25
C GLY A 5 14.41 10.23 -9.17
N ILE A 6 13.18 10.02 -8.70
CA ILE A 6 11.97 10.33 -9.47
C ILE A 6 11.78 11.86 -9.58
N GLY A 7 11.76 12.37 -10.81
CA GLY A 7 11.42 13.74 -11.16
C GLY A 7 9.91 14.01 -11.11
N VAL A 8 9.53 15.28 -10.92
CA VAL A 8 8.12 15.68 -10.83
C VAL A 8 7.35 15.53 -12.15
N HIS A 9 8.07 15.42 -13.26
CA HIS A 9 7.55 15.21 -14.61
C HIS A 9 7.67 13.77 -15.08
N ASP A 10 8.18 12.87 -14.23
CA ASP A 10 8.27 11.47 -14.61
C ASP A 10 6.87 10.86 -14.60
N ASN A 11 6.57 10.14 -15.67
CA ASN A 11 5.32 9.46 -15.84
C ASN A 11 5.27 8.24 -14.92
N PHE A 12 4.30 8.23 -14.02
CA PHE A 12 4.07 7.17 -13.06
C PHE A 12 3.96 5.78 -13.70
N PHE A 13 3.33 5.65 -14.87
CA PHE A 13 3.14 4.37 -15.56
C PHE A 13 4.42 3.89 -16.23
N ASP A 14 5.23 4.80 -16.77
CA ASP A 14 6.54 4.47 -17.37
C ASP A 14 7.55 4.00 -16.32
N LEU A 15 7.38 4.46 -15.07
CA LEU A 15 8.13 3.99 -13.90
C LEU A 15 7.64 2.63 -13.36
N GLY A 16 6.76 1.93 -14.06
CA GLY A 16 6.19 0.65 -13.62
C GLY A 16 5.02 0.80 -12.63
N GLY A 17 4.34 1.93 -12.64
CA GLY A 17 3.12 2.17 -11.86
C GLY A 17 1.95 1.33 -12.36
N GLU A 18 1.78 0.12 -11.82
CA GLU A 18 0.63 -0.72 -12.15
C GLU A 18 -0.71 -0.17 -11.60
N SER A 19 -1.82 -0.65 -12.15
CA SER A 19 -3.20 -0.26 -11.79
C SER A 19 -3.48 -0.33 -10.28
N LEU A 20 -2.86 -1.29 -9.58
CA LEU A 20 -2.98 -1.42 -8.13
C LEU A 20 -2.23 -0.32 -7.37
N LEU A 21 -1.10 0.15 -7.89
CA LEU A 21 -0.37 1.27 -7.32
C LEU A 21 -1.12 2.58 -7.58
N ALA A 22 -1.74 2.75 -8.75
CA ALA A 22 -2.64 3.88 -9.03
C ALA A 22 -3.85 3.91 -8.07
N MET A 23 -4.45 2.75 -7.79
CA MET A 23 -5.52 2.62 -6.78
C MET A 23 -5.06 3.00 -5.37
N GLN A 24 -3.86 2.55 -4.99
CA GLN A 24 -3.27 2.93 -3.70
C GLN A 24 -2.91 4.42 -3.63
N LEU A 25 -2.48 5.01 -4.75
CA LEU A 25 -2.22 6.45 -4.87
C LEU A 25 -3.53 7.23 -4.65
N MET A 26 -4.62 6.86 -5.33
CA MET A 26 -5.94 7.50 -5.13
C MET A 26 -6.37 7.46 -3.66
N ALA A 27 -6.23 6.31 -3.00
CA ALA A 27 -6.57 6.19 -1.58
C ALA A 27 -5.73 7.12 -0.70
N ARG A 28 -4.42 7.23 -0.97
CA ARG A 28 -3.52 8.12 -0.21
C ARG A 28 -3.79 9.60 -0.47
N LEU A 29 -4.10 9.99 -1.70
CA LEU A 29 -4.45 11.37 -2.06
C LEU A 29 -5.74 11.81 -1.34
N ARG A 30 -6.74 10.93 -1.27
CA ARG A 30 -7.94 11.19 -0.48
C ARG A 30 -7.61 11.35 1.00
N ASP A 31 -6.81 10.45 1.57
CA ASP A 31 -6.50 10.47 3.01
C ASP A 31 -5.60 11.64 3.44
N ARG A 32 -4.67 12.07 2.56
CA ARG A 32 -3.69 13.12 2.87
C ARG A 32 -4.09 14.50 2.41
N CYS A 33 -4.75 14.61 1.26
CA CYS A 33 -5.08 15.87 0.61
C CYS A 33 -6.59 16.16 0.59
N GLY A 34 -7.45 15.20 0.98
CA GLY A 34 -8.90 15.36 0.88
C GLY A 34 -9.40 15.45 -0.57
N ALA A 35 -8.57 15.08 -1.54
CA ALA A 35 -8.86 15.14 -2.96
C ALA A 35 -9.23 13.76 -3.48
N GLU A 36 -10.37 13.66 -4.16
CA GLU A 36 -10.83 12.45 -4.80
C GLU A 36 -10.61 12.54 -6.31
N LEU A 37 -9.58 11.84 -6.80
CA LEU A 37 -9.27 11.76 -8.21
C LEU A 37 -9.80 10.43 -8.78
N SER A 38 -10.41 10.48 -9.96
CA SER A 38 -10.80 9.27 -10.69
C SER A 38 -9.57 8.65 -11.36
N LEU A 39 -9.63 7.34 -11.59
CA LEU A 39 -8.54 6.62 -12.28
C LEU A 39 -8.24 7.24 -13.65
N ARG A 40 -9.27 7.68 -14.37
CA ARG A 40 -9.10 8.40 -15.64
C ARG A 40 -8.24 9.65 -15.50
N ARG A 41 -8.40 10.45 -14.44
CA ARG A 41 -7.58 11.64 -14.21
C ARG A 41 -6.11 11.30 -14.02
N ILE A 42 -5.80 10.16 -13.38
CA ILE A 42 -4.42 9.71 -13.23
C ILE A 42 -3.82 9.28 -14.57
N PHE A 43 -4.61 8.63 -15.44
CA PHE A 43 -4.16 8.30 -16.79
C PHE A 43 -3.99 9.53 -17.69
N ASP A 44 -4.87 10.53 -17.56
CA ASP A 44 -4.79 11.76 -18.35
C ASP A 44 -3.63 12.67 -17.88
N ALA A 45 -3.20 12.56 -16.61
CA ALA A 45 -2.17 13.37 -15.97
C ALA A 45 -1.27 12.49 -15.08
N PRO A 46 -0.36 11.70 -15.68
CA PRO A 46 0.36 10.65 -14.98
C PRO A 46 1.60 11.14 -14.21
N THR A 47 1.87 12.44 -14.19
CA THR A 47 3.05 13.02 -13.52
C THR A 47 2.69 13.65 -12.18
N ALA A 48 3.65 13.71 -11.26
CA ALA A 48 3.43 14.32 -9.94
C ALA A 48 3.05 15.81 -10.04
N ALA A 49 3.67 16.54 -10.97
CA ALA A 49 3.39 17.96 -11.22
C ALA A 49 1.93 18.18 -11.66
N GLU A 50 1.43 17.37 -12.60
CA GLU A 50 0.05 17.51 -13.08
C GLU A 50 -0.97 17.07 -12.04
N LEU A 51 -0.70 15.99 -11.30
CA LEU A 51 -1.55 15.56 -10.19
C LEU A 51 -1.65 16.63 -9.11
N ALA A 52 -0.55 17.33 -8.79
CA ALA A 52 -0.57 18.45 -7.84
C ALA A 52 -1.50 19.59 -8.31
N LEU A 53 -1.44 19.95 -9.60
CA LEU A 53 -2.36 20.94 -10.18
C LEU A 53 -3.82 20.48 -10.14
N LEU A 54 -4.08 19.19 -10.36
CA LEU A 54 -5.42 18.63 -10.26
C LEU A 54 -5.95 18.65 -8.83
N ILE A 55 -5.11 18.39 -7.84
CA ILE A 55 -5.45 18.45 -6.41
C ILE A 55 -5.76 19.89 -6.00
N ASP A 56 -4.93 20.85 -6.41
CA ASP A 56 -5.13 22.27 -6.08
C ASP A 56 -6.43 22.83 -6.69
N ARG A 57 -6.80 22.34 -7.87
CA ARG A 57 -8.07 22.70 -8.53
C ARG A 57 -9.28 21.93 -8.01
N ALA A 58 -9.07 20.77 -7.40
CA ALA A 58 -10.15 19.99 -6.82
C ALA A 58 -10.57 20.64 -5.50
N ALA A 59 -11.77 21.22 -5.47
CA ALA A 59 -12.37 21.65 -4.20
C ALA A 59 -12.35 20.48 -3.20
N PRO A 60 -12.07 20.73 -1.90
CA PRO A 60 -11.97 19.67 -0.92
C PRO A 60 -13.23 18.82 -0.96
N ALA A 61 -13.07 17.51 -1.21
CA ALA A 61 -14.20 16.61 -1.30
C ALA A 61 -14.86 16.57 0.10
N THR A 62 -16.08 17.13 0.20
CA THR A 62 -16.87 17.12 1.45
C THR A 62 -17.44 15.74 1.81
N THR A 63 -16.92 14.67 1.21
CA THR A 63 -17.41 13.31 1.39
C THR A 63 -16.84 12.73 2.68
N GLY A 64 -17.77 12.24 3.51
CA GLY A 64 -17.54 11.73 4.86
C GLY A 64 -16.27 10.90 5.00
N ARG A 65 -15.42 11.35 5.91
CA ARG A 65 -14.12 10.81 6.33
C ARG A 65 -14.17 9.28 6.51
N ILE A 66 -13.88 8.52 5.46
CA ILE A 66 -13.61 7.08 5.60
C ILE A 66 -12.23 6.96 6.25
N ARG A 67 -12.21 6.65 7.55
CA ARG A 67 -10.97 6.40 8.27
C ARG A 67 -10.28 5.18 7.65
N PRO A 68 -8.99 5.27 7.26
CA PRO A 68 -8.26 4.08 6.84
C PRO A 68 -8.22 3.09 7.99
N SER A 69 -8.60 1.84 7.72
CA SER A 69 -8.37 0.75 8.67
C SER A 69 -6.86 0.57 8.78
N ALA A 70 -6.31 0.80 9.97
CA ALA A 70 -4.90 0.55 10.23
C ALA A 70 -4.60 -0.89 9.81
N ARG A 71 -3.68 -1.06 8.85
CA ARG A 71 -3.13 -2.35 8.46
C ARG A 71 -2.54 -2.94 9.74
N ARG A 72 -3.30 -3.82 10.42
CA ARG A 72 -2.79 -4.57 11.56
C ARG A 72 -1.56 -5.31 11.06
N GLY A 73 -0.40 -4.93 11.58
CA GLY A 73 0.83 -5.68 11.37
C GLY A 73 0.54 -7.14 11.65
N ARG A 74 0.79 -8.00 10.66
CA ARG A 74 0.73 -9.45 10.86
C ARG A 74 1.76 -9.77 11.94
N PRO A 75 1.38 -10.26 13.13
CA PRO A 75 2.37 -10.64 14.13
C PRO A 75 3.24 -11.73 13.51
N ALA A 76 4.56 -11.50 13.51
CA ALA A 76 5.53 -12.51 13.15
C ALA A 76 5.29 -13.73 14.06
N ALA A 77 5.09 -14.90 13.47
CA ALA A 77 4.95 -16.14 14.20
C ALA A 77 6.19 -16.34 15.08
N PRO A 78 6.07 -16.74 16.36
CA PRO A 78 7.22 -17.22 17.10
C PRO A 78 7.73 -18.48 16.40
N ALA A 79 9.06 -18.53 16.25
CA ALA A 79 9.79 -19.67 15.73
C ALA A 79 9.28 -20.96 16.41
N ARG A 80 8.99 -21.97 15.59
CA ARG A 80 8.85 -23.33 16.08
C ARG A 80 10.24 -23.71 16.61
N ASP A 81 10.39 -23.77 17.92
CA ASP A 81 11.53 -24.46 18.52
C ASP A 81 11.41 -25.93 18.14
N ASP A 82 12.45 -26.37 17.46
CA ASP A 82 12.71 -27.70 16.97
C ASP A 82 13.03 -28.58 18.19
N ALA A 83 12.06 -29.35 18.65
CA ALA A 83 12.27 -30.43 19.61
C ALA A 83 11.41 -31.63 19.22
N SER A 84 11.60 -32.12 17.99
CA SER A 84 11.63 -33.57 17.77
C SER A 84 12.84 -34.08 18.55
N GLU A 85 12.71 -35.03 19.46
CA GLU A 85 12.90 -36.47 19.24
C GLU A 85 13.65 -36.89 20.54
N GLN A 86 13.29 -37.92 21.30
CA GLN A 86 13.00 -39.29 20.93
C GLN A 86 12.05 -39.89 21.97
N HIS A 87 11.13 -40.71 21.48
CA HIS A 87 10.62 -41.83 22.26
C HIS A 87 11.81 -42.64 22.80
N ASP A 88 11.84 -42.90 24.10
CA ASP A 88 12.33 -44.20 24.55
C ASP A 88 11.20 -45.00 25.16
N LYS A 89 11.13 -46.22 24.65
CA LYS A 89 10.08 -47.21 24.76
C LYS A 89 10.67 -48.32 25.59
N THR A 90 10.20 -48.57 26.80
CA THR A 90 10.20 -49.94 27.33
C THR A 90 9.17 -50.12 28.43
N LEU A 91 8.11 -50.86 28.07
CA LEU A 91 7.39 -51.73 28.99
C LEU A 91 8.39 -52.64 29.74
N ARG A 92 7.88 -53.25 30.83
CA ARG A 92 8.36 -54.52 31.44
C ARG A 92 9.38 -54.26 32.57
N THR A 93 9.30 -54.82 33.77
CA THR A 93 8.50 -55.87 34.39
C THR A 93 8.81 -55.79 35.89
N GLU A 94 7.81 -56.08 36.73
CA GLU A 94 7.86 -56.67 38.09
C GLU A 94 8.99 -56.27 39.07
#